data_AF-A0AB32WKY5-F1
#
_entry.id   AF-A0AB32WKY5-F1
#
_cell.length_a   1.000
_cell.length_b   1.000
_cell.length_c   1.000
_cell.angle_alpha   90.00
_cell.angle_beta   90.00
_cell.angle_gamma   90.00
#
_symmetry.space_group_name_H-M   'P 1'
#
loop_
_entity.id
_entity.type
_entity.pdbx_description
1 polymer ?
#
loop_
_entity_poly.entity_id
_entity_poly.type
_entity_poly.pdbx_seq_one_letter_code
_entity_poly.pdbx_strand_id
1 'polypeptide(L)'
;MAEAIPYGTVSNILSKLVWLAGQELGFIFGLNTDLEKLQETLSTINAVLRDAEEKQESNHAVDNWIIRLQDVVFDAEDLLDEFDYAILRQKVRPRGQMEVLPDAIVKLHKLQTLLLYDCRKLKELPRDIRQLISLEYLNIDQCNGLQYLPKGLGELTSLQTLHRFIVNSFSTAATLNELRDLDDLGNYLSIENLDDVKNVELESMEANLKTKKRLQSLKLDWWTYPRGDDKKDELLLDNLQPHPNLKKLELQLPTPATLASSFISPVSYS
;
A
#
# COMPACT_ATOMS: atom_id res chain seq x y z
N MET A 1 -10.53 5.30 47.39
CA MET A 1 -9.97 4.05 46.85
C MET A 1 -9.86 4.27 45.36
N ALA A 2 -8.69 4.73 44.89
CA ALA A 2 -8.46 4.92 43.46
C ALA A 2 -8.00 3.57 42.90
N GLU A 3 -8.72 3.05 41.92
CA GLU A 3 -8.30 1.85 41.17
C GLU A 3 -7.01 2.19 40.41
N ALA A 4 -5.88 1.81 40.99
CA ALA A 4 -4.59 1.78 40.32
C ALA A 4 -4.57 0.58 39.37
N ILE A 5 -4.94 0.79 38.11
CA ILE A 5 -4.63 -0.16 37.02
C ILE A 5 -4.03 0.54 35.76
N PRO A 6 -2.93 1.33 35.86
CA PRO A 6 -2.14 1.73 34.67
C PRO A 6 -1.28 0.60 34.08
N TYR A 7 -0.56 -0.15 34.91
CA TYR A 7 0.37 -1.21 34.45
C TYR A 7 -0.32 -2.33 33.64
N GLY A 8 -1.54 -2.73 34.05
CA GLY A 8 -2.26 -3.85 33.43
C GLY A 8 -2.61 -3.62 31.95
N THR A 9 -3.07 -2.41 31.62
CA THR A 9 -3.51 -2.06 30.26
C THR A 9 -2.33 -1.97 29.28
N VAL A 10 -1.23 -1.32 29.69
CA VAL A 10 -0.01 -1.26 28.87
C VAL A 10 0.60 -2.65 28.63
N SER A 11 0.56 -3.54 29.63
CA SER A 11 1.00 -4.93 29.49
C SER A 11 0.13 -5.74 28.51
N ASN A 12 -1.17 -5.46 28.44
CA ASN A 12 -2.07 -6.09 27.48
C ASN A 12 -1.77 -5.63 26.05
N ILE A 13 -1.58 -4.32 25.83
CA ILE A 13 -1.14 -3.79 24.53
C ILE A 13 0.18 -4.42 24.10
N LEU A 14 1.18 -4.48 24.98
CA LEU A 14 2.47 -5.11 24.68
C LEU A 14 2.29 -6.56 24.23
N SER A 15 1.39 -7.29 24.90
CA SER A 15 1.10 -8.69 24.58
C SER A 15 0.39 -8.83 23.22
N LYS A 16 -0.55 -7.93 22.89
CA LYS A 16 -1.21 -7.87 21.58
C LYS A 16 -0.22 -7.51 20.46
N LEU A 17 0.68 -6.54 20.69
CA LEU A 17 1.71 -6.17 19.71
C LEU A 17 2.69 -7.31 19.45
N VAL A 18 3.16 -7.99 20.49
CA VAL A 18 4.02 -9.18 20.34
C VAL A 18 3.27 -10.29 19.59
N TRP A 19 1.98 -10.47 19.87
CA TRP A 19 1.15 -11.42 19.14
C TRP A 19 1.03 -11.07 17.66
N LEU A 20 0.78 -9.80 17.33
CA LEU A 20 0.68 -9.27 15.96
C LEU A 20 2.00 -9.39 15.19
N ALA A 21 3.11 -9.02 15.82
CA ALA A 21 4.45 -9.16 15.26
C ALA A 21 4.82 -10.64 15.04
N GLY A 22 4.38 -11.53 15.93
CA GLY A 22 4.57 -12.98 15.82
C GLY A 22 3.67 -13.64 14.77
N GLN A 23 2.66 -12.95 14.24
CA GLN A 23 1.97 -13.40 13.03
C GLN A 23 2.82 -13.08 11.80
N GLU A 24 2.63 -13.80 10.69
CA GLU A 24 3.25 -13.47 9.39
C GLU A 24 2.94 -12.04 8.90
N LEU A 25 2.06 -11.32 9.59
CA LEU A 25 1.61 -9.96 9.28
C LEU A 25 2.68 -8.89 9.49
N GLY A 26 3.55 -9.04 10.50
CA GLY A 26 4.70 -8.13 10.66
C GLY A 26 5.60 -8.15 9.42
N PHE A 27 5.75 -9.33 8.81
CA PHE A 27 6.46 -9.53 7.55
C PHE A 27 5.66 -9.04 6.34
N ILE A 28 4.36 -9.34 6.25
CA ILE A 28 3.49 -8.96 5.12
C ILE A 28 3.22 -7.45 5.06
N PHE A 29 3.18 -6.74 6.18
CA PHE A 29 2.90 -5.30 6.17
C PHE A 29 4.15 -4.43 6.29
N GLY A 30 5.35 -5.03 6.35
CA GLY A 30 6.58 -4.27 6.56
C GLY A 30 6.62 -3.54 7.91
N LEU A 31 5.71 -3.87 8.83
CA LEU A 31 5.54 -3.21 10.12
C LEU A 31 6.54 -3.68 11.18
N ASN A 32 7.34 -4.72 10.89
CA ASN A 32 8.16 -5.37 11.91
C ASN A 32 9.10 -4.40 12.64
N THR A 33 9.77 -3.51 11.91
CA THR A 33 10.67 -2.52 12.53
C THR A 33 9.94 -1.48 13.38
N ASP A 34 8.72 -1.10 12.98
CA ASP A 34 7.93 -0.11 13.72
C ASP A 34 7.28 -0.75 14.95
N LEU A 35 6.85 -2.01 14.85
CA LEU A 35 6.36 -2.80 15.98
C LEU A 35 7.45 -3.06 17.01
N GLU A 36 8.69 -3.37 16.58
CA GLU A 36 9.84 -3.55 17.47
C GLU A 36 10.18 -2.25 18.23
N LYS A 37 10.24 -1.10 17.54
CA LYS A 37 10.47 0.21 18.18
C LYS A 37 9.35 0.58 19.15
N LEU A 38 8.10 0.31 18.76
CA LEU A 38 6.94 0.57 19.61
C LEU A 38 6.98 -0.32 20.86
N GLN A 39 7.33 -1.60 20.71
CA GLN A 39 7.50 -2.53 21.83
C GLN A 39 8.61 -2.05 22.79
N GLU A 40 9.74 -1.58 22.29
CA GLU A 40 10.83 -1.03 23.11
C GLU A 40 10.38 0.23 23.88
N THR A 41 9.67 1.12 23.19
CA THR A 41 9.12 2.35 23.78
C THR A 41 8.10 2.02 24.87
N LEU A 42 7.14 1.12 24.59
CA LEU A 42 6.14 0.69 25.55
C LEU A 42 6.74 -0.07 26.72
N SER A 43 7.80 -0.86 26.51
CA SER A 43 8.54 -1.52 27.59
C SER A 43 9.18 -0.50 28.54
N THR A 44 9.72 0.59 27.99
CA THR A 44 10.29 1.70 28.76
C THR A 44 9.18 2.43 29.56
N ILE A 45 8.05 2.75 28.91
CA ILE A 45 6.89 3.37 29.56
C ILE A 45 6.37 2.48 30.69
N ASN A 46 6.26 1.17 30.46
CA ASN A 46 5.76 0.22 31.45
C ASN A 46 6.68 0.11 32.67
N ALA A 47 8.00 0.18 32.49
CA ALA A 47 8.95 0.22 33.60
C ALA A 47 8.80 1.51 34.43
N VAL A 48 8.64 2.66 33.79
CA VAL A 48 8.42 3.94 34.47
C VAL A 48 7.08 3.97 35.22
N LEU A 49 6.02 3.43 34.62
CA LEU A 49 4.70 3.33 35.27
C LEU A 49 4.77 2.46 36.53
N ARG A 50 5.41 1.30 36.44
CA ARG A 50 5.60 0.40 37.58
C ARG A 50 6.38 1.08 38.71
N ASP A 51 7.48 1.75 38.37
CA ASP A 51 8.29 2.51 39.32
C ASP A 51 7.51 3.68 39.96
N ALA A 52 6.64 4.32 39.18
CA ALA A 52 5.81 5.44 39.63
C ALA A 52 4.70 4.94 40.59
N GLU A 53 3.98 3.88 40.22
CA GLU A 53 2.97 3.25 41.07
C GLU A 53 3.57 2.76 42.41
N GLU A 54 4.75 2.15 42.39
CA GLU A 54 5.42 1.65 43.60
C GLU A 54 5.87 2.78 44.55
N LYS A 55 6.07 4.01 44.05
CA LYS A 55 6.59 5.16 44.81
C LYS A 55 5.52 6.18 45.23
N GLN A 56 4.25 5.97 44.88
CA GLN A 56 3.25 7.05 44.90
C GLN A 56 2.12 6.87 45.91
N GLU A 57 2.14 7.73 46.93
CA GLU A 57 0.95 8.06 47.73
C GLU A 57 0.44 9.51 47.54
N SER A 58 1.09 10.44 46.81
CA SER A 58 0.59 11.84 46.79
C SER A 58 1.08 12.83 45.70
N ASN A 59 1.51 12.41 44.49
CA ASN A 59 1.92 13.37 43.46
C ASN A 59 0.88 13.58 42.33
N HIS A 60 0.10 14.67 42.45
CA HIS A 60 -0.92 15.04 41.47
C HIS A 60 -0.41 15.27 40.03
N ALA A 61 0.88 15.57 39.84
CA ALA A 61 1.44 15.70 38.49
C ALA A 61 1.55 14.34 37.78
N VAL A 62 1.86 13.28 38.54
CA VAL A 62 1.95 11.93 38.01
C VAL A 62 0.55 11.35 37.80
N ASP A 63 -0.41 11.65 38.66
CA ASP A 63 -1.82 11.27 38.45
C ASP A 63 -2.36 11.83 37.12
N ASN A 64 -2.11 13.13 36.86
CA ASN A 64 -2.51 13.78 35.60
C ASN A 64 -1.79 13.19 34.38
N TRP A 65 -0.52 12.80 34.52
CA TRP A 65 0.23 12.17 33.43
C TRP A 65 -0.31 10.76 33.12
N ILE A 66 -0.67 9.98 34.14
CA ILE A 66 -1.28 8.65 34.00
C ILE A 66 -2.62 8.74 33.27
N ILE A 67 -3.50 9.68 33.65
CA ILE A 67 -4.81 9.86 32.99
C ILE A 67 -4.63 10.12 31.49
N ARG A 68 -3.71 11.02 31.12
CA ARG A 68 -3.45 11.32 29.70
C ARG A 68 -2.86 10.14 28.93
N LEU A 69 -2.06 9.32 29.60
CA LEU A 69 -1.52 8.11 29.00
C LEU A 69 -2.62 7.06 28.80
N GLN A 70 -3.55 6.93 29.75
CA GLN A 70 -4.70 6.05 29.62
C GLN A 70 -5.53 6.37 28.38
N ASP A 71 -5.83 7.66 28.13
CA ASP A 71 -6.58 8.05 26.92
C ASP A 71 -5.91 7.52 25.64
N VAL A 72 -4.59 7.71 25.51
CA VAL A 72 -3.82 7.26 24.33
C VAL A 72 -3.73 5.72 24.25
N VAL A 73 -3.65 5.05 25.40
CA VAL A 73 -3.61 3.58 25.49
C VAL A 73 -4.95 2.98 25.07
N PHE A 74 -6.08 3.55 25.49
CA PHE A 74 -7.40 3.11 25.06
C PHE A 74 -7.60 3.32 23.55
N ASP A 75 -7.19 4.47 23.01
CA ASP A 75 -7.21 4.71 21.56
C ASP A 75 -6.40 3.65 20.79
N ALA A 76 -5.25 3.23 21.34
CA ALA A 76 -4.42 2.18 20.75
C ALA A 76 -5.04 0.78 20.90
N GLU A 77 -5.67 0.46 22.03
CA GLU A 77 -6.39 -0.81 22.22
C GLU A 77 -7.52 -0.96 21.22
N ASP A 78 -8.33 0.08 21.02
CA ASP A 78 -9.42 0.08 20.05
C ASP A 78 -8.93 -0.19 18.62
N LEU A 79 -7.81 0.44 18.23
CA LEU A 79 -7.18 0.19 16.93
C LEU A 79 -6.67 -1.25 16.83
N LEU A 80 -5.98 -1.75 17.85
CA LEU A 80 -5.43 -3.11 17.85
C LEU A 80 -6.54 -4.17 17.82
N ASP A 81 -7.65 -3.94 18.51
CA ASP A 81 -8.81 -4.85 18.51
C ASP A 81 -9.47 -4.94 17.14
N GLU A 82 -9.50 -3.83 16.39
CA GLU A 82 -9.98 -3.83 15.00
C GLU A 82 -9.06 -4.64 14.08
N PHE A 83 -7.73 -4.50 14.23
CA PHE A 83 -6.76 -5.33 13.51
C PHE A 83 -6.89 -6.80 13.88
N ASP A 84 -6.91 -7.13 15.18
CA ASP A 84 -7.06 -8.49 15.69
C ASP A 84 -8.33 -9.14 15.15
N TYR A 85 -9.46 -8.42 15.16
CA TYR A 85 -10.72 -8.89 14.59
C TYR A 85 -10.61 -9.17 13.10
N ALA A 86 -10.00 -8.27 12.33
CA ALA A 86 -9.82 -8.45 10.89
C ALA A 86 -8.95 -9.68 10.57
N ILE A 87 -7.90 -9.90 11.36
CA ILE A 87 -6.99 -11.05 11.25
C ILE A 87 -7.71 -12.35 11.61
N LEU A 88 -8.46 -12.37 12.72
CA LEU A 88 -9.24 -13.53 13.14
C LEU A 88 -10.28 -13.91 12.08
N ARG A 89 -11.00 -12.93 11.54
CA ARG A 89 -11.95 -13.14 10.44
C ARG A 89 -11.29 -13.75 9.21
N GLN A 90 -10.05 -13.36 8.92
CA GLN A 90 -9.29 -13.90 7.81
C GLN A 90 -8.81 -15.34 8.06
N LYS A 91 -8.46 -15.68 9.31
CA LYS A 91 -8.08 -17.05 9.72
C LYS A 91 -9.25 -18.05 9.77
N VAL A 92 -10.47 -17.57 9.99
CA VAL A 92 -11.69 -18.42 9.94
C VAL A 92 -11.98 -18.90 8.52
N ARG A 93 -11.48 -18.18 7.50
CA ARG A 93 -11.47 -18.68 6.12
C ARG A 93 -10.44 -19.81 6.01
N PRO A 94 -10.67 -20.85 5.20
CA PRO A 94 -9.75 -21.98 5.06
C PRO A 94 -8.31 -21.50 4.79
N ARG A 95 -7.37 -22.03 5.59
CA ARG A 95 -5.98 -21.57 5.81
C ARG A 95 -5.35 -20.75 4.67
N GLY A 96 -4.85 -19.56 5.04
CA GLY A 96 -3.75 -18.86 4.36
C GLY A 96 -4.13 -17.96 3.18
N GLN A 97 -5.35 -17.41 3.15
CA GLN A 97 -5.89 -16.76 1.97
C GLN A 97 -6.46 -15.39 2.32
N MET A 98 -5.56 -14.42 2.47
CA MET A 98 -5.96 -13.01 2.51
C MET A 98 -6.56 -12.64 1.15
N GLU A 99 -7.89 -12.61 1.05
CA GLU A 99 -8.57 -12.15 -0.16
C GLU A 99 -8.77 -10.63 -0.19
N VAL A 100 -8.84 -10.02 0.99
CA VAL A 100 -9.06 -8.58 1.16
C VAL A 100 -8.12 -8.12 2.25
N LEU A 101 -7.37 -7.05 1.99
CA LEU A 101 -6.56 -6.38 3.00
C LEU A 101 -7.51 -5.68 4.01
N PRO A 102 -7.29 -5.80 5.34
CA PRO A 102 -8.13 -5.14 6.33
C PRO A 102 -8.24 -3.63 6.10
N ASP A 103 -9.44 -3.07 6.18
CA ASP A 103 -9.65 -1.62 6.04
C ASP A 103 -8.90 -0.83 7.12
N ALA A 104 -8.69 -1.40 8.30
CA ALA A 104 -7.93 -0.78 9.40
C ALA A 104 -6.51 -0.31 8.98
N ILE A 105 -5.91 -0.92 7.96
CA ILE A 105 -4.59 -0.50 7.46
C ILE A 105 -4.56 0.98 7.05
N VAL A 106 -5.68 1.52 6.54
CA VAL A 106 -5.77 2.90 6.05
C VAL A 106 -5.67 3.94 7.17
N LYS A 107 -5.85 3.53 8.42
CA LYS A 107 -5.65 4.37 9.62
C LYS A 107 -4.17 4.61 9.93
N LEU A 108 -3.27 3.84 9.32
CA LEU A 108 -1.83 3.98 9.49
C LEU A 108 -1.29 5.09 8.56
N HIS A 109 -1.69 6.34 8.81
CA HIS A 109 -1.35 7.48 7.95
C HIS A 109 0.16 7.73 7.77
N LYS A 110 0.98 7.24 8.72
CA LYS A 110 2.45 7.32 8.70
C LYS A 110 3.13 6.09 8.09
N LEU A 111 2.37 5.11 7.60
CA LEU A 111 2.91 3.91 6.99
C LEU A 111 3.68 4.29 5.71
N GLN A 112 4.98 4.01 5.68
CA GLN A 112 5.82 4.28 4.52
C GLN A 112 5.97 3.08 3.58
N THR A 113 5.85 1.87 4.12
CA THR A 113 6.12 0.63 3.38
C THR A 113 4.98 -0.37 3.60
N LEU A 114 4.43 -0.90 2.51
CA LEU A 114 3.42 -1.97 2.50
C LEU A 114 3.88 -3.11 1.58
N LEU A 115 4.11 -4.30 2.15
CA LEU A 115 4.82 -5.44 1.52
C LEU A 115 3.93 -6.63 1.20
N LEU A 116 3.02 -6.50 0.24
CA LEU A 116 2.12 -7.59 -0.16
C LEU A 116 2.79 -8.48 -1.22
N TYR A 117 3.78 -9.27 -0.81
CA TYR A 117 4.44 -10.22 -1.71
C TYR A 117 3.77 -11.61 -1.67
N ASP A 118 3.61 -12.25 -2.83
CA ASP A 118 3.06 -13.60 -3.00
C ASP A 118 1.68 -13.84 -2.34
N CYS A 119 0.88 -12.77 -2.19
CA CYS A 119 -0.50 -12.85 -1.72
C CYS A 119 -1.43 -13.29 -2.87
N ARG A 120 -1.26 -14.52 -3.37
CA ARG A 120 -1.92 -15.05 -4.59
C ARG A 120 -3.45 -15.00 -4.59
N LYS A 121 -4.07 -14.88 -3.41
CA LYS A 121 -5.52 -14.85 -3.25
C LYS A 121 -6.08 -13.47 -3.00
N LEU A 122 -5.22 -12.46 -2.77
CA LEU A 122 -5.62 -11.08 -2.55
C LEU A 122 -6.33 -10.59 -3.81
N LYS A 123 -7.60 -10.23 -3.69
CA LYS A 123 -8.47 -9.79 -4.79
C LYS A 123 -8.57 -8.28 -4.88
N GLU A 124 -8.50 -7.60 -3.73
CA GLU A 124 -8.67 -6.15 -3.62
C GLU A 124 -7.87 -5.57 -2.46
N LEU A 125 -7.38 -4.34 -2.68
CA LEU A 125 -6.85 -3.46 -1.64
C LEU A 125 -8.00 -2.62 -1.03
N PRO A 126 -7.79 -1.98 0.14
CA PRO A 126 -8.80 -1.17 0.80
C PRO A 126 -9.24 -0.01 -0.09
N ARG A 127 -10.53 0.30 -0.08
CA ARG A 127 -11.10 1.32 -0.99
C ARG A 127 -10.58 2.73 -0.72
N ASP A 128 -10.23 3.03 0.53
CA ASP A 128 -9.71 4.32 0.96
C ASP A 128 -8.17 4.33 1.03
N ILE A 129 -7.48 3.66 0.10
CA ILE A 129 -6.00 3.58 0.07
C ILE A 129 -5.35 4.97 0.14
N ARG A 130 -6.00 6.01 -0.40
CA ARG A 130 -5.59 7.41 -0.37
C ARG A 130 -5.26 7.96 1.03
N GLN A 131 -5.76 7.33 2.09
CA GLN A 131 -5.47 7.76 3.47
C GLN A 131 -4.05 7.39 3.92
N LEU A 132 -3.33 6.53 3.20
CA LEU A 132 -1.93 6.18 3.44
C LEU A 132 -0.99 7.29 2.91
N ILE A 133 -1.20 8.52 3.35
CA ILE A 133 -0.57 9.73 2.78
C ILE A 133 0.96 9.73 2.80
N SER A 134 1.60 8.94 3.67
CA SER A 134 3.06 8.82 3.77
C SER A 134 3.62 7.58 3.06
N LEU A 135 2.80 6.84 2.29
CA LEU A 135 3.23 5.60 1.65
C LEU A 135 4.25 5.90 0.53
N GLU A 136 5.44 5.33 0.66
CA GLU A 136 6.56 5.50 -0.28
C GLU A 136 6.81 4.21 -1.08
N TYR A 137 6.50 3.05 -0.51
CA TYR A 137 6.76 1.75 -1.12
C TYR A 137 5.54 0.84 -1.02
N LEU A 138 4.96 0.48 -2.16
CA LEU A 138 3.90 -0.52 -2.28
C LEU A 138 4.38 -1.68 -3.15
N ASN A 139 4.58 -2.83 -2.55
CA ASN A 139 4.87 -4.07 -3.28
C ASN A 139 3.64 -4.95 -3.29
N ILE A 140 3.20 -5.30 -4.49
CA ILE A 140 2.09 -6.22 -4.77
C ILE A 140 2.51 -7.30 -5.77
N ASP A 141 3.82 -7.61 -5.81
CA ASP A 141 4.38 -8.60 -6.71
C ASP A 141 3.87 -10.01 -6.34
N GLN A 142 3.64 -10.84 -7.35
CA GLN A 142 3.07 -12.20 -7.20
C GLN A 142 1.67 -12.25 -6.55
N CYS A 143 0.98 -11.11 -6.38
CA CYS A 143 -0.44 -11.05 -6.01
C CYS A 143 -1.37 -11.38 -7.19
N ASN A 144 -1.29 -12.61 -7.71
CA ASN A 144 -1.95 -12.97 -8.98
C ASN A 144 -3.49 -12.99 -8.92
N GLY A 145 -4.08 -12.94 -7.73
CA GLY A 145 -5.52 -12.80 -7.54
C GLY A 145 -6.02 -11.36 -7.64
N LEU A 146 -5.11 -10.37 -7.59
CA LEU A 146 -5.46 -8.96 -7.50
C LEU A 146 -5.95 -8.50 -8.88
N GLN A 147 -7.21 -8.09 -8.96
CA GLN A 147 -7.85 -7.80 -10.25
C GLN A 147 -7.77 -6.33 -10.65
N TYR A 148 -7.63 -5.44 -9.66
CA TYR A 148 -7.58 -4.00 -9.86
C TYR A 148 -6.91 -3.31 -8.66
N LEU A 149 -6.41 -2.11 -8.88
CA LEU A 149 -6.04 -1.17 -7.82
C LEU A 149 -7.23 -0.25 -7.49
N PRO A 150 -7.44 0.18 -6.24
CA PRO A 150 -8.58 1.03 -5.88
C PRO A 150 -8.38 2.47 -6.34
N LYS A 151 -9.48 3.19 -6.59
CA LYS A 151 -9.46 4.64 -6.87
C LYS A 151 -8.82 5.44 -5.74
N GLY A 152 -8.21 6.57 -6.10
CA GLY A 152 -7.47 7.43 -5.17
C GLY A 152 -6.02 6.99 -4.95
N LEU A 153 -5.52 5.99 -5.69
CA LEU A 153 -4.10 5.63 -5.67
C LEU A 153 -3.21 6.80 -6.10
N GLY A 154 -3.68 7.62 -7.05
CA GLY A 154 -2.98 8.81 -7.53
C GLY A 154 -2.82 9.92 -6.49
N GLU A 155 -3.59 9.87 -5.40
CA GLU A 155 -3.46 10.80 -4.27
C GLU A 155 -2.26 10.44 -3.37
N LEU A 156 -1.64 9.26 -3.55
CA LEU A 156 -0.45 8.83 -2.82
C LEU A 156 0.81 9.47 -3.40
N THR A 157 0.90 10.81 -3.37
CA THR A 157 1.97 11.56 -4.04
C THR A 157 3.37 11.31 -3.48
N SER A 158 3.48 10.72 -2.29
CA SER A 158 4.76 10.28 -1.71
C SER A 158 5.25 8.93 -2.26
N LEU A 159 4.45 8.24 -3.08
CA LEU A 159 4.76 6.90 -3.57
C LEU A 159 5.94 6.94 -4.55
N GLN A 160 7.02 6.26 -4.18
CA GLN A 160 8.26 6.19 -4.95
C GLN A 160 8.42 4.85 -5.67
N THR A 161 7.81 3.79 -5.14
CA THR A 161 7.88 2.45 -5.74
C THR A 161 6.50 1.82 -5.84
N LEU A 162 6.11 1.54 -7.08
CA LEU A 162 4.95 0.75 -7.45
C LEU A 162 5.33 -0.10 -8.66
N HIS A 163 5.59 -1.39 -8.45
CA HIS A 163 6.06 -2.26 -9.54
C HIS A 163 4.96 -2.67 -10.51
N ARG A 164 3.70 -2.69 -10.06
CA ARG A 164 2.56 -3.23 -10.82
C ARG A 164 1.37 -2.30 -10.70
N PHE A 165 0.84 -1.87 -11.85
CA PHE A 165 -0.37 -1.07 -11.97
C PHE A 165 -1.35 -1.80 -12.90
N ILE A 166 -2.52 -2.17 -12.37
CA ILE A 166 -3.53 -2.93 -13.11
C ILE A 166 -4.64 -1.99 -13.50
N VAL A 167 -4.75 -1.66 -14.78
CA VAL A 167 -5.85 -0.86 -15.30
C VAL A 167 -7.12 -1.70 -15.25
N ASN A 168 -8.22 -1.12 -14.77
CA ASN A 168 -9.50 -1.79 -14.82
C ASN A 168 -10.66 -0.79 -14.94
N SER A 169 -11.69 -1.20 -15.66
CA SER A 169 -12.82 -0.38 -16.08
C SER A 169 -14.00 -0.39 -15.08
N PHE A 170 -13.85 -1.06 -13.93
CA PHE A 170 -14.81 -1.05 -12.82
C PHE A 170 -14.93 0.33 -12.16
N SER A 171 -16.11 0.63 -11.60
CA SER A 171 -16.37 1.94 -10.98
C SER A 171 -15.52 2.24 -9.74
N THR A 172 -14.98 1.21 -9.09
CA THR A 172 -14.12 1.30 -7.90
C THR A 172 -12.64 1.16 -8.20
N ALA A 173 -12.28 0.85 -9.45
CA ALA A 173 -10.91 0.62 -9.86
C ALA A 173 -10.20 1.91 -10.31
N ALA A 174 -8.90 1.93 -10.11
CA ALA A 174 -7.97 2.93 -10.61
C ALA A 174 -7.96 2.87 -12.13
N THR A 175 -8.34 3.98 -12.74
CA THR A 175 -8.16 4.24 -14.17
C THR A 175 -6.73 4.68 -14.43
N LEU A 176 -6.29 4.63 -15.69
CA LEU A 176 -4.89 4.89 -16.04
C LEU A 176 -4.42 6.32 -15.65
N ASN A 177 -5.35 7.28 -15.57
CA ASN A 177 -5.07 8.64 -15.12
C ASN A 177 -4.70 8.76 -13.62
N GLU A 178 -4.88 7.73 -12.80
CA GLU A 178 -4.41 7.72 -11.41
C GLU A 178 -2.87 7.77 -11.32
N LEU A 179 -2.16 7.52 -12.43
CA LEU A 179 -0.71 7.72 -12.49
C LEU A 179 -0.31 9.21 -12.59
N ARG A 180 -1.25 10.14 -12.80
CA ARG A 180 -0.99 11.54 -13.17
C ARG A 180 0.02 12.25 -12.29
N ASP A 181 -0.18 12.17 -10.98
CA ASP A 181 0.55 12.96 -9.97
C ASP A 181 1.61 12.13 -9.24
N LEU A 182 1.84 10.88 -9.66
CA LEU A 182 2.84 9.97 -9.10
C LEU A 182 4.22 10.18 -9.74
N ASP A 183 4.72 11.42 -9.67
CA ASP A 183 5.94 11.87 -10.37
C ASP A 183 7.24 11.26 -9.81
N ASP A 184 7.23 10.87 -8.53
CA ASP A 184 8.38 10.31 -7.83
C ASP A 184 8.57 8.80 -8.06
N LEU A 185 7.66 8.17 -8.81
CA LEU A 185 7.78 6.75 -9.18
C LEU A 185 9.11 6.49 -9.90
N GLY A 186 9.87 5.57 -9.33
CA GLY A 186 11.20 5.21 -9.78
C GLY A 186 11.35 3.75 -10.19
N ASN A 187 12.54 3.44 -10.67
CA ASN A 187 12.98 2.08 -10.96
C ASN A 187 12.16 1.40 -12.05
N TYR A 188 11.13 0.64 -11.69
CA TYR A 188 10.35 -0.22 -12.58
C TYR A 188 8.85 -0.04 -12.34
N LEU A 189 8.10 0.08 -13.43
CA LEU A 189 6.64 0.08 -13.44
C LEU A 189 6.14 -0.87 -14.53
N SER A 190 5.24 -1.78 -14.18
CA SER A 190 4.48 -2.61 -15.11
C SER A 190 3.03 -2.11 -15.15
N ILE A 191 2.57 -1.65 -16.31
CA ILE A 191 1.16 -1.30 -16.53
C ILE A 191 0.50 -2.44 -17.27
N GLU A 192 -0.48 -3.05 -16.64
CA GLU A 192 -1.17 -4.25 -17.11
C GLU A 192 -2.62 -3.95 -17.47
N ASN A 193 -3.17 -4.82 -18.33
CA ASN A 193 -4.57 -4.78 -18.77
C ASN A 193 -4.92 -3.45 -19.49
N LEU A 194 -3.98 -2.96 -20.30
CA LEU A 194 -4.11 -1.70 -21.05
C LEU A 194 -5.28 -1.69 -22.05
N ASP A 195 -5.74 -2.86 -22.46
CA ASP A 195 -6.93 -3.04 -23.30
C ASP A 195 -8.25 -2.63 -22.63
N ASP A 196 -8.29 -2.54 -21.30
CA ASP A 196 -9.48 -2.15 -20.52
C ASP A 196 -9.58 -0.63 -20.28
N VAL A 197 -8.66 0.17 -20.86
CA VAL A 197 -8.73 1.64 -20.84
C VAL A 197 -9.99 2.11 -21.59
N LYS A 198 -10.91 2.80 -20.90
CA LYS A 198 -12.19 3.23 -21.51
C LYS A 198 -12.02 4.47 -22.38
N ASN A 199 -11.40 5.51 -21.83
CA ASN A 199 -11.17 6.77 -22.51
C ASN A 199 -9.68 6.91 -22.81
N VAL A 200 -9.24 6.25 -23.87
CA VAL A 200 -7.82 6.21 -24.27
C VAL A 200 -7.25 7.62 -24.38
N GLU A 201 -7.94 8.55 -25.05
CA GLU A 201 -7.44 9.91 -25.26
C GLU A 201 -7.18 10.66 -23.95
N LEU A 202 -8.15 10.71 -23.03
CA LEU A 202 -7.98 11.41 -21.76
C LEU A 202 -7.05 10.64 -20.81
N GLU A 203 -7.26 9.34 -20.62
CA GLU A 203 -6.57 8.58 -19.57
C GLU A 203 -5.07 8.41 -19.87
N SER A 204 -4.70 8.12 -21.12
CA SER A 204 -3.28 7.96 -21.50
C SER A 204 -2.53 9.29 -21.51
N MET A 205 -3.20 10.38 -21.91
CA MET A 205 -2.62 11.72 -21.85
C MET A 205 -2.41 12.17 -20.40
N GLU A 206 -3.34 11.86 -19.50
CA GLU A 206 -3.25 12.23 -18.08
C GLU A 206 -2.30 11.35 -17.28
N ALA A 207 -1.99 10.12 -17.71
CA ALA A 207 -1.04 9.23 -17.04
C ALA A 207 0.36 9.84 -16.86
N ASN A 208 0.72 10.82 -17.70
CA ASN A 208 1.92 11.65 -17.58
C ASN A 208 3.21 10.84 -17.31
N LEU A 209 3.49 9.79 -18.10
CA LEU A 209 4.74 9.04 -17.88
C LEU A 209 5.99 9.88 -18.17
N LYS A 210 5.86 10.96 -18.96
CA LYS A 210 6.91 11.95 -19.22
C LYS A 210 7.39 12.72 -18.00
N THR A 211 6.63 12.79 -16.90
CA THR A 211 7.04 13.52 -15.69
C THR A 211 7.82 12.64 -14.72
N LYS A 212 7.76 11.31 -14.88
CA LYS A 212 8.35 10.30 -13.98
C LYS A 212 9.85 10.13 -14.22
N LYS A 213 10.64 11.16 -13.86
CA LYS A 213 12.08 11.27 -14.18
C LYS A 213 12.95 10.15 -13.61
N ARG A 214 12.49 9.52 -12.52
CA ARG A 214 13.18 8.46 -11.80
C ARG A 214 12.92 7.07 -12.38
N LEU A 215 11.90 6.92 -13.24
CA LEU A 215 11.54 5.65 -13.86
C LEU A 215 12.62 5.22 -14.86
N GLN A 216 13.12 4.00 -14.71
CA GLN A 216 14.20 3.46 -15.54
C GLN A 216 13.73 2.33 -16.46
N SER A 217 12.71 1.60 -16.05
CA SER A 217 12.16 0.47 -16.78
C SER A 217 10.64 0.54 -16.78
N LEU A 218 10.02 0.34 -17.94
CA LEU A 218 8.57 0.35 -18.11
C LEU A 218 8.17 -0.90 -18.88
N LYS A 219 7.20 -1.64 -18.35
CA LYS A 219 6.54 -2.73 -19.06
C LYS A 219 5.10 -2.36 -19.33
N LEU A 220 4.64 -2.57 -20.56
CA LEU A 220 3.25 -2.39 -20.98
C LEU A 220 2.69 -3.75 -21.41
N ASP A 221 1.58 -4.18 -20.83
CA ASP A 221 0.99 -5.50 -21.03
C ASP A 221 -0.51 -5.41 -21.38
N TRP A 222 -0.89 -6.09 -22.47
CA TRP A 222 -2.27 -6.21 -22.97
C TRP A 222 -2.75 -7.64 -22.73
N TRP A 223 -3.87 -7.82 -22.02
CA TRP A 223 -4.31 -9.11 -21.49
C TRP A 223 -5.37 -9.84 -22.33
N THR A 224 -5.98 -9.21 -23.34
CA THR A 224 -7.13 -9.80 -24.04
C THR A 224 -6.84 -10.44 -25.41
N TYR A 225 -7.60 -11.51 -25.66
CA TYR A 225 -7.86 -12.12 -26.96
C TYR A 225 -9.39 -12.22 -27.14
N PRO A 226 -9.97 -11.89 -28.31
CA PRO A 226 -9.32 -11.45 -29.55
C PRO A 226 -8.70 -10.06 -29.43
N ARG A 227 -7.66 -9.84 -30.23
CA ARG A 227 -6.82 -8.64 -30.24
C ARG A 227 -7.67 -7.37 -30.46
N GLY A 228 -7.38 -6.32 -29.68
CA GLY A 228 -8.11 -5.06 -29.66
C GLY A 228 -8.04 -4.23 -30.96
N ASP A 229 -8.58 -3.02 -30.90
CA ASP A 229 -8.59 -2.04 -32.00
C ASP A 229 -7.19 -1.41 -32.17
N ASP A 230 -6.49 -1.76 -33.25
CA ASP A 230 -5.13 -1.29 -33.55
C ASP A 230 -4.97 0.25 -33.40
N LYS A 231 -6.01 1.03 -33.72
CA LYS A 231 -5.98 2.50 -33.61
C LYS A 231 -5.96 2.99 -32.16
N LYS A 232 -6.59 2.25 -31.25
CA LYS A 232 -6.59 2.59 -29.83
C LYS A 232 -5.21 2.37 -29.23
N ASP A 233 -4.56 1.27 -29.57
CA ASP A 233 -3.22 0.95 -29.04
C ASP A 233 -2.17 1.92 -29.57
N GLU A 234 -2.26 2.32 -30.84
CA GLU A 234 -1.41 3.38 -31.41
C GLU A 234 -1.60 4.72 -30.66
N LEU A 235 -2.85 5.17 -30.50
CA LEU A 235 -3.15 6.42 -29.78
C LEU A 235 -2.69 6.37 -28.32
N LEU A 236 -2.89 5.24 -27.65
CA LEU A 236 -2.46 5.02 -26.27
C LEU A 236 -0.95 5.20 -26.14
N LEU A 237 -0.17 4.54 -27.01
CA LEU A 237 1.28 4.66 -27.00
C LEU A 237 1.78 6.07 -27.33
N ASP A 238 1.19 6.70 -28.35
CA ASP A 238 1.56 8.04 -28.78
C ASP A 238 1.30 9.09 -27.69
N ASN A 239 0.33 8.84 -26.80
CA ASN A 239 0.03 9.71 -25.66
C ASN A 239 0.87 9.42 -24.40
N LEU A 240 1.19 8.15 -24.13
CA LEU A 240 1.89 7.76 -22.91
C LEU A 240 3.27 8.42 -22.78
N GLN A 241 4.03 8.50 -23.87
CA GLN A 241 5.34 9.16 -23.99
C GLN A 241 6.16 9.19 -22.68
N PRO A 242 6.74 8.05 -22.23
CA PRO A 242 7.48 8.02 -20.98
C PRO A 242 8.75 8.89 -21.06
N HIS A 243 9.25 9.26 -19.88
CA HIS A 243 10.40 10.14 -19.78
C HIS A 243 11.62 9.60 -20.56
N PRO A 244 12.41 10.43 -21.26
CA PRO A 244 13.59 10.00 -22.03
C PRO A 244 14.74 9.37 -21.22
N ASN A 245 14.59 9.26 -19.90
CA ASN A 245 15.56 8.60 -19.01
C ASN A 245 15.33 7.08 -18.96
N LEU A 246 14.26 6.60 -19.59
CA LEU A 246 13.90 5.20 -19.64
C LEU A 246 15.02 4.40 -20.33
N LYS A 247 15.56 3.42 -19.61
CA LYS A 247 16.61 2.52 -20.08
C LYS A 247 16.05 1.27 -20.74
N LYS A 248 14.85 0.84 -20.32
CA LYS A 248 14.18 -0.36 -20.81
C LYS A 248 12.70 -0.12 -21.03
N LEU A 249 12.21 -0.48 -22.21
CA LEU A 249 10.78 -0.57 -22.52
C LEU A 249 10.48 -1.99 -22.96
N GLU A 250 9.55 -2.64 -22.28
CA GLU A 250 9.05 -3.96 -22.64
C GLU A 250 7.59 -3.85 -23.06
N LEU A 251 7.25 -4.42 -24.22
CA LEU A 251 5.89 -4.50 -24.72
C LEU A 251 5.51 -5.98 -24.76
N GLN A 252 4.50 -6.36 -23.98
CA GLN A 252 3.99 -7.73 -23.97
C GLN A 252 2.65 -7.78 -24.72
N LEU A 253 2.59 -8.64 -25.74
CA LEU A 253 1.45 -8.78 -26.65
C LEU A 253 1.04 -7.51 -27.43
N PRO A 254 1.97 -6.63 -27.90
CA PRO A 254 1.59 -5.48 -28.75
C PRO A 254 1.07 -5.95 -30.12
N THR A 255 0.20 -5.16 -30.75
CA THR A 255 -0.17 -5.43 -32.15
C THR A 255 0.98 -5.02 -33.10
N PRO A 256 1.04 -5.57 -34.32
CA PRO A 256 2.07 -5.19 -35.29
C PRO A 256 2.01 -3.69 -35.65
N ALA A 257 0.84 -3.07 -35.57
CA ALA A 257 0.62 -1.64 -35.80
C ALA A 257 1.15 -0.81 -34.63
N THR A 258 0.96 -1.30 -33.40
CA THR A 258 1.51 -0.76 -32.14
C THR A 258 3.03 -0.56 -32.19
N LEU A 259 3.78 -1.46 -32.88
CA LEU A 259 5.24 -1.36 -33.02
C LEU A 259 5.70 -0.22 -33.95
N ALA A 260 4.80 0.40 -34.70
CA ALA A 260 5.08 1.53 -35.59
C ALA A 260 4.95 2.89 -34.88
N SER A 261 4.57 2.93 -33.59
CA SER A 261 4.48 4.18 -32.83
C SER A 261 5.82 4.91 -32.77
N SER A 262 5.73 6.23 -32.93
CA SER A 262 6.87 7.16 -33.01
C SER A 262 7.79 7.10 -31.78
N PHE A 263 7.24 6.78 -30.60
CA PHE A 263 7.99 6.75 -29.34
C PHE A 263 8.86 5.48 -29.18
N ILE A 264 8.51 4.36 -29.82
CA ILE A 264 9.25 3.10 -29.65
C ILE A 264 10.56 3.08 -30.46
N SER A 265 10.68 3.93 -31.48
CA SER A 265 11.74 3.86 -32.48
C SER A 265 13.21 4.04 -32.00
N PRO A 266 13.54 4.46 -30.77
CA PRO A 266 14.90 4.36 -30.27
C PRO A 266 15.10 3.41 -29.07
N VAL A 267 14.06 2.74 -28.55
CA VAL A 267 14.23 1.88 -27.36
C VAL A 267 14.51 0.44 -27.78
N SER A 268 15.70 -0.06 -27.44
CA SER A 268 16.16 -1.41 -27.77
C SER A 268 15.23 -2.49 -27.20
N TYR A 269 14.65 -3.30 -28.08
CA TYR A 269 13.94 -4.52 -27.73
C TYR A 269 14.91 -5.53 -27.10
N SER A 270 14.57 -6.09 -25.93
CA SER A 270 15.25 -7.24 -25.33
C SER A 270 14.25 -8.35 -25.06
#